data_AF-A0A844X3F0-F1
#
_entry.id   AF-A0A844X3F0-F1
#
_cell.length_a   1.000
_cell.length_b   1.000
_cell.length_c   1.000
_cell.angle_alpha   90.00
_cell.angle_beta   90.00
_cell.angle_gamma   90.00
#
_symmetry.space_group_name_H-M   'P 1'
#
loop_
_entity.id
_entity.type
_entity.pdbx_description
1 polymer ?
#
loop_
_entity_poly.entity_id
_entity_poly.type
_entity_poly.pdbx_seq_one_letter_code
_entity_poly.pdbx_strand_id
1 'polypeptide(L)' 'MNRQKSVGLYADKIVTLFNRSYQSYGTRRIRFDLQKENIWVSRRYIARVMKALLLISKYTVKRYQSHTTEVNETAA' A
#
# COMPACT_ATOMS: atom_id res chain seq x y z
N MET A 1 28.38 -4.68 -1.34
CA MET A 1 27.03 -4.57 -0.70
C MET A 1 26.04 -4.04 -1.73
N ASN A 2 25.17 -4.91 -2.26
CA ASN A 2 24.37 -4.71 -3.47
C ASN A 2 23.49 -3.45 -3.45
N ARG A 3 23.93 -2.40 -4.16
CA ARG A 3 23.25 -1.09 -4.28
C ARG A 3 22.27 -1.00 -5.45
N GLN A 4 22.21 -1.99 -6.35
CA GLN A 4 21.37 -1.90 -7.55
C GLN A 4 20.35 -3.04 -7.63
N LYS A 5 19.17 -2.84 -7.03
CA LYS A 5 17.94 -3.30 -7.69
C LYS A 5 17.39 -2.05 -8.37
N SER A 6 17.46 -2.00 -9.70
CA SER A 6 16.79 -0.96 -10.47
C SER A 6 15.32 -0.92 -10.05
N VAL A 7 14.72 0.27 -10.01
CA VAL A 7 13.35 0.48 -9.54
C VAL A 7 12.36 -0.44 -10.29
N GLY A 8 12.70 -0.92 -11.49
CA GLY A 8 11.86 -1.81 -12.30
C GLY A 8 11.93 -3.31 -12.04
N LEU A 9 12.98 -3.87 -11.40
CA LEU A 9 13.22 -5.34 -11.44
C LEU A 9 12.03 -6.22 -11.00
N TYR A 10 11.27 -5.79 -9.99
CA TYR A 10 10.09 -6.52 -9.51
C TYR A 10 8.79 -5.70 -9.64
N ALA A 11 8.77 -4.69 -10.51
CA ALA A 11 7.63 -3.81 -10.70
C ALA A 11 6.37 -4.59 -11.08
N ASP A 12 6.46 -5.46 -12.07
CA ASP A 12 5.32 -6.24 -12.56
C ASP A 12 4.73 -7.14 -11.47
N LYS A 13 5.59 -7.87 -10.73
CA LYS A 13 5.15 -8.69 -9.61
C LYS A 13 4.46 -7.87 -8.52
N ILE A 14 4.98 -6.68 -8.21
CA ILE A 14 4.36 -5.77 -7.24
C ILE A 14 2.97 -5.32 -7.71
N VAL A 15 2.82 -4.97 -8.99
CA VAL A 15 1.53 -4.59 -9.59
C VAL A 15 0.54 -5.76 -9.56
N THR A 16 0.98 -6.96 -9.93
CA THR A 16 0.14 -8.17 -9.92
C THR A 16 -0.38 -8.49 -8.52
N LEU A 17 0.50 -8.47 -7.52
CA LEU A 17 0.11 -8.68 -6.11
C LEU A 17 -0.83 -7.58 -5.61
N PHE A 18 -0.55 -6.32 -5.97
CA PHE A 18 -1.38 -5.18 -5.61
C PHE A 18 -2.81 -5.33 -6.17
N ASN A 19 -2.94 -5.68 -7.45
CA ASN A 19 -4.23 -5.88 -8.11
C ASN A 19 -4.97 -7.12 -7.60
N ARG A 20 -4.25 -8.24 -7.40
CA ARG A 20 -4.81 -9.47 -6.81
C ARG A 20 -5.38 -9.24 -5.41
N SER A 21 -4.79 -8.31 -4.66
CA SER A 21 -5.27 -7.91 -3.34
C SER A 21 -6.43 -6.91 -3.36
N TYR A 22 -7.01 -6.61 -4.52
CA TYR A 22 -7.99 -5.54 -4.72
C TYR A 22 -7.50 -4.18 -4.21
N GLN A 23 -6.21 -3.90 -4.40
CA GLN A 23 -5.53 -2.64 -4.01
C GLN A 23 -5.55 -2.40 -2.50
N SER A 24 -5.77 -3.44 -1.69
CA SER A 24 -5.78 -3.33 -0.22
C SER A 24 -4.38 -3.44 0.38
N TYR A 25 -3.41 -4.02 -0.34
CA TYR A 25 -2.07 -4.25 0.19
C TYR A 25 -1.18 -3.03 0.04
N GLY A 26 -0.44 -2.73 1.12
CA GLY A 26 0.68 -1.79 1.10
C GLY A 26 2.02 -2.52 1.15
N THR A 27 3.09 -1.75 1.33
CA THR A 27 4.49 -2.23 1.31
C THR A 27 4.77 -3.40 2.27
N ARG A 28 4.07 -3.48 3.42
CA ARG A 28 4.24 -4.57 4.40
C ARG A 28 3.70 -5.90 3.86
N ARG A 29 2.46 -5.93 3.36
CA ARG A 29 1.82 -7.18 2.87
C ARG A 29 2.47 -7.66 1.57
N ILE A 30 2.76 -6.74 0.65
CA ILE A 30 3.48 -7.04 -0.60
C ILE A 30 4.85 -7.67 -0.31
N ARG A 31 5.58 -7.19 0.70
CA ARG A 31 6.85 -7.82 1.11
C ARG A 31 6.68 -9.28 1.51
N PHE A 32 5.67 -9.59 2.33
CA PHE A 32 5.46 -10.96 2.80
C PHE A 32 5.12 -11.91 1.65
N ASP A 33 4.31 -11.47 0.70
CA ASP A 33 3.99 -12.32 -0.46
C ASP A 33 5.19 -12.50 -1.39
N LEU A 34 6.00 -11.46 -1.60
CA LEU A 34 7.26 -11.59 -2.34
C LEU A 34 8.22 -12.56 -1.64
N GLN A 35 8.27 -12.56 -0.31
CA GLN A 35 9.10 -13.52 0.45
C GLN A 35 8.65 -14.97 0.27
N LYS A 36 7.34 -15.23 0.13
CA LYS A 36 6.82 -16.58 -0.20
C LYS A 36 7.29 -17.06 -1.57
N GLU A 37 7.52 -16.14 -2.50
CA GLU A 37 8.10 -16.41 -3.82
C GLU A 37 9.65 -16.37 -3.84
N ASN A 38 10.31 -16.45 -2.67
CA ASN A 38 11.76 -16.33 -2.51
C ASN A 38 12.37 -15.00 -2.98
N ILE A 39 11.56 -13.94 -3.10
CA ILE A 39 12.01 -12.61 -3.47
C ILE A 39 12.22 -11.76 -2.23
N TRP A 40 13.50 -11.54 -1.89
CA TRP A 40 13.90 -10.72 -0.77
C TRP A 40 14.13 -9.27 -1.22
N VAL A 41 13.16 -8.40 -0.92
CA VAL A 41 13.22 -6.96 -1.16
C VAL A 41 12.88 -6.17 0.11
N SER A 42 13.43 -4.97 0.21
CA SER A 42 13.12 -4.08 1.34
C SER A 42 11.77 -3.40 1.14
N ARG A 43 11.13 -3.01 2.26
CA ARG A 43 9.91 -2.19 2.21
C ARG A 43 10.15 -0.85 1.50
N ARG A 44 11.37 -0.30 1.59
CA ARG A 44 11.78 0.96 0.93
C ARG A 44 11.86 0.80 -0.59
N TYR A 45 12.35 -0.33 -1.10
CA TYR A 45 12.31 -0.64 -2.53
C TYR A 45 10.85 -0.66 -3.03
N ILE A 46 9.99 -1.44 -2.38
CA ILE A 46 8.56 -1.53 -2.74
C ILE A 46 7.90 -0.13 -2.69
N ALA A 47 8.19 0.67 -1.66
CA ALA A 47 7.68 2.04 -1.56
C ALA A 47 8.10 2.92 -2.74
N ARG A 48 9.35 2.82 -3.21
CA ARG A 48 9.84 3.54 -4.39
C ARG A 48 9.12 3.09 -5.66
N VAL A 49 8.91 1.78 -5.83
CA VAL A 49 8.16 1.23 -6.97
C VAL A 49 6.72 1.71 -6.95
N MET A 50 6.02 1.56 -5.82
CA MET A 50 4.63 2.02 -5.66
C MET A 50 4.51 3.52 -5.93
N LYS A 51 5.46 4.34 -5.44
CA LYS A 51 5.49 5.79 -5.72
C LYS A 51 5.73 6.09 -7.21
N ALA A 52 6.66 5.39 -7.85
CA ALA A 52 6.97 5.59 -9.27
C ALA A 52 5.80 5.20 -10.19
N LEU A 53 5.00 4.21 -9.80
CA LEU A 53 3.86 3.70 -10.56
C LEU A 53 2.50 4.27 -10.08
N LEU A 54 2.51 5.25 -9.18
CA LEU A 54 1.29 5.87 -8.62
C LEU A 54 0.31 4.86 -7.98
N LEU A 55 0.82 3.79 -7.39
CA LEU A 55 0.02 2.76 -6.71
C LEU A 55 -0.33 3.23 -5.29
N ILE A 56 -1.62 3.51 -5.06
CA ILE A 56 -2.13 3.98 -3.77
C ILE A 56 -3.12 2.95 -3.20
N SER A 57 -2.85 2.45 -2.00
CA SER A 57 -3.72 1.46 -1.36
C SER A 57 -5.08 2.08 -0.98
N LYS A 58 -6.16 1.30 -1.02
CA LYS A 58 -7.51 1.78 -0.63
C LYS A 58 -7.55 2.40 0.78
N TYR A 59 -6.80 1.83 1.72
CA TYR A 59 -6.71 2.33 3.10
C TYR A 59 -6.09 3.73 3.19
N THR A 60 -5.21 4.10 2.27
CA THR A 60 -4.62 5.44 2.24
C THR A 60 -5.53 6.48 1.57
N VAL A 61 -6.51 6.04 0.76
CA VAL A 61 -7.48 6.94 0.12
C VAL A 61 -8.63 7.30 1.06
N LYS A 62 -9.02 6.39 1.95
CA LYS A 62 -10.16 6.60 2.84
C LYS A 62 -9.88 7.75 3.82
N ARG A 63 -10.60 8.86 3.67
CA ARG A 63 -10.61 9.98 4.62
C ARG A 63 -11.68 9.76 5.68
N TYR A 64 -11.43 10.24 6.89
CA TYR A 64 -12.46 10.32 7.94
C TYR A 64 -13.54 11.32 7.49
N GLN A 65 -14.80 10.93 7.67
CA GLN A 65 -15.96 11.80 7.47
C GLN A 65 -16.54 12.08 8.85
N SER A 66 -16.43 13.31 9.32
CA SER A 66 -17.06 13.72 10.58
C SER A 66 -18.57 13.77 10.37
N HIS A 67 -19.29 12.87 11.04
CA HIS A 67 -20.74 12.95 11.11
C HIS A 67 -21.09 13.92 12.25
N THR A 68 -21.74 15.03 11.90
CA THR A 68 -22.30 15.95 12.90
C THR A 68 -23.44 15.22 13.61
N THR A 69 -23.30 15.01 14.91
CA THR A 69 -24.40 14.57 15.78
C THR A 69 -25.22 15.78 16.18
N GLU A 70 -26.55 15.68 16.14
CA GLU A 70 -27.43 16.72 16.69
C GLU A 70 -27.13 16.90 18.18
N VAL A 71 -27.04 18.15 18.62
CA VAL A 71 -26.73 18.50 20.02
C VAL A 71 -28.00 18.39 20.85
N ASN A 72 -27.92 17.72 22.00
CA ASN A 72 -29.04 17.58 22.95
C ASN A 72 -29.27 18.88 23.77
N GLU A 73 -29.59 20.00 23.11
CA GLU A 73 -29.85 21.28 23.78
C GLU A 73 -31.34 21.56 24.07
N THR A 74 -32.24 20.60 23.86
CA THR A 74 -33.69 20.78 24.11
C THR A 74 -34.30 19.67 24.97
N ALA A 75 -33.77 19.50 26.18
CA ALA A 75 -34.52 18.88 27.28
C ALA A 75 -34.68 19.94 28.38
N ALA A 76 -35.61 20.87 28.13
CA ALA A 76 -36.10 21.85 29.11
C ALA A 76 -37.39 21.32 29.74
#